data_AF-A0A357LD13-F1
#
_entry.id   AF-A0A357LD13-F1
#
_cell.length_a   1.000
_cell.length_b   1.000
_cell.length_c   1.000
_cell.angle_alpha   90.00
_cell.angle_beta   90.00
_cell.angle_gamma   90.00
#
_symmetry.space_group_name_H-M   'P 1'
#
loop_
_entity.id
_entity.type
_entity.pdbx_description
1 polymer ?
#
loop_
_entity_poly.entity_id
_entity_poly.type
_entity_poly.pdbx_seq_one_letter_code
_entity_poly.pdbx_strand_id
1 'polypeptide(L)'
;MGLWISSVFTDEPGAFCGGARRAMVALAFTQRTLVMRLLVLSALALAACTKAPEAHKEESAPAIERKVDAMRLYVFDCGRIDVSNMGIFGAAYEGETRAMADTCFLVRHPQGDLMWDAGLPDAIAGAPDGVVDGVFKITVPKTLQGQLERIGAPPAA
;
A
#
# COMPACT_ATOMS: atom_id res chain seq x y z
N MET A 1 17.76 -2.35 -40.35
CA MET A 1 18.86 -1.39 -40.58
C MET A 1 19.32 -0.91 -39.23
N GLY A 2 20.56 -1.01 -38.76
CA GLY A 2 21.85 -1.44 -39.29
C GLY A 2 22.88 -1.05 -38.21
N LEU A 3 23.96 -1.82 -38.09
CA LEU A 3 25.12 -1.61 -37.20
C LEU A 3 25.73 -0.19 -37.35
N TRP A 4 26.64 0.28 -36.49
CA TRP A 4 28.10 0.29 -36.68
C TRP A 4 28.73 1.00 -35.45
N ILE A 5 29.38 0.34 -34.49
CA ILE A 5 30.84 0.13 -34.31
C ILE A 5 31.77 1.18 -34.97
N SER A 6 32.55 1.92 -34.17
CA SER A 6 34.04 1.90 -34.17
C SER A 6 34.66 3.17 -33.59
N SER A 7 35.66 3.01 -32.72
CA SER A 7 36.88 3.83 -32.57
C SER A 7 37.76 3.10 -31.52
N VAL A 8 38.78 2.30 -31.85
CA VAL A 8 40.06 2.53 -32.56
C VAL A 8 41.15 3.16 -31.66
N PHE A 9 42.14 2.31 -31.35
CA PHE A 9 43.61 2.49 -31.27
C PHE A 9 44.24 3.58 -30.38
N THR A 10 45.25 3.16 -29.60
CA THR A 10 46.70 3.38 -29.84
C THR A 10 47.49 2.37 -28.97
N ASP A 11 48.33 1.48 -29.54
CA ASP A 11 49.77 1.63 -29.88
C ASP A 11 50.65 1.97 -28.66
N GLU A 12 51.83 1.40 -28.34
CA GLU A 12 52.82 0.42 -28.87
C GLU A 12 53.86 0.21 -27.69
N PRO A 13 55.14 -0.23 -27.84
CA PRO A 13 55.58 -1.63 -27.75
C PRO A 13 56.84 -1.85 -26.86
N GLY A 14 57.36 -3.09 -26.83
CA GLY A 14 58.75 -3.43 -26.48
C GLY A 14 58.89 -4.21 -25.15
N ALA A 15 59.65 -5.30 -25.04
CA ALA A 15 60.63 -5.89 -25.93
C ALA A 15 60.78 -7.40 -25.65
N PHE A 16 61.21 -8.10 -26.70
CA PHE A 16 61.54 -9.51 -26.81
C PHE A 16 62.81 -9.91 -26.05
N CYS A 17 62.78 -11.06 -25.36
CA CYS A 17 63.77 -12.15 -25.34
C CYS A 17 63.51 -13.00 -24.08
N GLY A 18 63.36 -14.31 -24.10
CA GLY A 18 63.56 -15.35 -25.09
C GLY A 18 63.54 -16.68 -24.32
N GLY A 19 63.20 -17.76 -25.01
CA GLY A 19 63.49 -19.11 -24.51
C GLY A 19 62.29 -20.03 -24.38
N ALA A 20 62.54 -21.28 -24.81
CA ALA A 20 61.72 -22.47 -24.59
C ALA A 20 60.52 -22.66 -25.52
N ARG A 21 60.84 -22.83 -26.81
CA ARG A 21 60.17 -23.80 -27.68
C ARG A 21 60.08 -25.14 -26.93
N ARG A 22 58.89 -25.60 -26.52
CA ARG A 22 58.47 -27.01 -26.26
C ARG A 22 57.29 -27.08 -25.26
N ALA A 23 56.08 -26.67 -25.65
CA ALA A 23 54.85 -27.04 -24.91
C ALA A 23 53.53 -26.83 -25.70
N MET A 24 53.56 -26.71 -27.03
CA MET A 24 52.46 -26.13 -27.81
C MET A 24 51.31 -27.10 -28.18
N VAL A 25 51.06 -28.16 -27.40
CA VAL A 25 49.94 -29.12 -27.67
C VAL A 25 49.13 -29.48 -26.41
N ALA A 26 49.60 -29.18 -25.19
CA ALA A 26 48.91 -29.56 -23.95
C ALA A 26 47.90 -28.51 -23.41
N LEU A 27 47.83 -27.31 -23.98
CA LEU A 27 46.99 -26.23 -23.44
C LEU A 27 45.55 -26.18 -24.00
N ALA A 28 45.26 -26.88 -25.09
CA ALA A 28 43.95 -26.81 -25.77
C ALA A 28 42.87 -27.75 -25.18
N PHE A 29 43.26 -28.82 -24.49
CA PHE A 29 42.31 -29.75 -23.85
C PHE A 29 41.88 -29.32 -22.44
N THR A 30 42.69 -28.50 -21.77
CA THR A 30 42.44 -28.03 -20.39
C THR A 30 41.46 -26.86 -20.36
N GLN A 31 41.36 -26.08 -21.44
CA GLN A 31 40.48 -24.91 -21.52
C GLN A 31 39.03 -25.26 -21.86
N ARG A 32 38.78 -26.39 -22.53
CA ARG A 32 37.43 -26.90 -22.84
C ARG A 32 36.72 -27.55 -21.64
N THR A 33 37.48 -28.19 -20.75
CA THR A 33 36.94 -28.83 -19.54
C THR A 33 36.60 -27.83 -18.44
N LEU A 34 37.30 -26.69 -18.36
CA LEU A 34 37.06 -25.65 -17.36
C LEU A 34 35.76 -24.85 -17.64
N VAL A 35 35.52 -24.46 -18.90
CA VAL A 35 34.29 -23.74 -19.31
C VAL A 35 33.05 -24.59 -19.11
N MET A 36 33.12 -25.91 -19.37
CA MET A 36 31.98 -26.82 -19.20
C MET A 36 31.66 -27.08 -17.71
N ARG A 37 32.67 -27.06 -16.80
CA ARG A 37 32.45 -27.15 -15.35
C ARG A 37 31.84 -25.86 -14.77
N LEU A 38 32.23 -24.69 -15.27
CA LEU A 38 31.65 -23.40 -14.88
C LEU A 38 30.18 -23.26 -15.31
N LEU A 39 29.81 -23.79 -16.48
CA LEU A 39 28.42 -23.78 -16.94
C LEU A 39 27.53 -24.77 -16.17
N VAL A 40 28.02 -25.96 -15.80
CA VAL A 40 27.25 -26.94 -15.02
C VAL A 40 27.02 -26.49 -13.56
N LEU A 41 27.95 -25.74 -12.96
CA LEU A 41 27.76 -25.13 -11.63
C LEU A 41 26.74 -23.98 -11.63
N SER A 42 26.58 -23.26 -12.74
CA SER A 42 25.56 -22.21 -12.86
C SER A 42 24.14 -22.73 -13.05
N ALA A 43 23.98 -23.98 -13.52
CA ALA A 43 22.67 -24.59 -13.73
C ALA A 43 22.05 -25.24 -12.47
N LEU A 44 22.84 -25.50 -11.43
CA LEU A 44 22.31 -26.01 -10.14
C LEU A 44 21.88 -24.89 -9.17
N ALA A 45 22.14 -23.63 -9.47
CA ALA A 45 21.78 -22.50 -8.60
C ALA A 45 20.38 -21.90 -8.89
N LEU A 46 19.70 -22.29 -9.97
CA LEU A 46 18.35 -21.79 -10.31
C LEU A 46 17.19 -22.67 -9.81
N ALA A 47 17.49 -23.78 -9.10
CA ALA A 47 16.47 -24.71 -8.60
C ALA A 47 16.12 -24.54 -7.11
N ALA A 48 16.53 -23.44 -6.46
CA ALA A 48 16.33 -23.22 -5.03
C ALA A 48 15.75 -21.83 -4.72
N CYS A 49 14.45 -21.67 -4.97
CA CYS A 49 13.48 -20.74 -4.32
C CYS A 49 12.46 -20.17 -5.31
N THR A 50 11.64 -21.02 -5.92
CA THR A 50 10.28 -20.61 -6.31
C THR A 50 9.35 -20.96 -5.15
N LYS A 51 9.36 -20.14 -4.09
CA LYS A 51 8.19 -20.07 -3.21
C LYS A 51 7.10 -19.39 -4.03
N ALA A 52 6.19 -20.18 -4.59
CA ALA A 52 4.95 -19.65 -5.13
C ALA A 52 4.28 -18.83 -4.02
N PRO A 53 3.75 -17.63 -4.30
CA PRO A 53 2.90 -16.95 -3.34
C PRO A 53 1.70 -17.88 -3.13
N GLU A 54 1.59 -18.44 -1.93
CA GLU A 54 0.36 -19.08 -1.48
C GLU A 54 -0.73 -18.03 -1.64
N ALA A 55 -1.67 -18.31 -2.54
CA ALA A 55 -2.90 -17.55 -2.61
C ALA A 55 -3.52 -17.61 -1.20
N HIS A 56 -3.47 -16.50 -0.48
CA HIS A 56 -4.26 -16.30 0.70
C HIS A 56 -5.71 -16.58 0.29
N LYS A 57 -6.27 -17.69 0.78
CA LYS A 57 -7.73 -17.81 0.82
C LYS A 57 -8.19 -16.61 1.64
N GLU A 58 -8.82 -15.64 0.97
CA GLU A 58 -9.72 -14.73 1.64
C GLU A 58 -10.81 -15.59 2.26
N GLU A 59 -10.62 -15.91 3.53
CA GLU A 59 -11.68 -16.38 4.41
C GLU A 59 -12.62 -15.20 4.57
N SER A 60 -13.57 -15.08 3.64
CA SER A 60 -14.62 -14.08 3.72
C SER A 60 -15.34 -14.28 5.05
N ALA A 61 -15.30 -13.25 5.90
CA ALA A 61 -16.08 -13.20 7.13
C ALA A 61 -17.52 -13.69 6.85
N PRO A 62 -18.16 -14.43 7.79
CA PRO A 62 -19.51 -14.93 7.59
C PRO A 62 -20.41 -13.78 7.17
N ALA A 63 -21.08 -13.94 6.03
CA ALA A 63 -22.00 -12.94 5.53
C ALA A 63 -23.12 -12.77 6.56
N ILE A 64 -23.07 -11.69 7.34
CA ILE A 64 -24.22 -11.24 8.11
C ILE A 64 -25.30 -10.97 7.07
N GLU A 65 -26.42 -11.71 7.14
CA GLU A 65 -27.52 -11.52 6.20
C GLU A 65 -28.13 -10.13 6.42
N ARG A 66 -27.65 -9.15 5.65
CA ARG A 66 -28.05 -7.73 5.71
C ARG A 66 -29.09 -7.36 4.66
N LYS A 67 -29.86 -8.33 4.17
CA LYS A 67 -30.87 -8.05 3.16
C LYS A 67 -32.06 -7.31 3.78
N VAL A 68 -32.43 -6.23 3.12
CA VAL A 68 -33.64 -5.45 3.40
C VAL A 68 -34.58 -5.54 2.20
N ASP A 69 -35.90 -5.56 2.43
CA ASP A 69 -36.89 -5.65 1.34
C ASP A 69 -37.03 -4.32 0.57
N ALA A 70 -36.71 -3.20 1.23
CA ALA A 70 -36.75 -1.86 0.66
C ALA A 70 -35.55 -1.06 1.17
N MET A 71 -35.14 -0.07 0.38
CA MET A 71 -34.02 0.81 0.72
C MET A 71 -34.28 1.55 2.04
N ARG A 72 -33.28 1.60 2.93
CA ARG A 72 -33.32 2.36 4.18
C ARG A 72 -32.08 3.24 4.29
N LEU A 73 -32.26 4.49 4.72
CA LEU A 73 -31.17 5.41 5.05
C LEU A 73 -31.12 5.61 6.56
N TYR A 74 -29.96 5.34 7.15
CA TYR A 74 -29.64 5.68 8.54
C TYR A 74 -28.72 6.88 8.55
N VAL A 75 -29.07 7.87 9.38
CA VAL A 75 -28.24 9.05 9.65
C VAL A 75 -27.66 8.90 11.05
N PHE A 76 -26.35 8.99 11.17
CA PHE A 76 -25.65 8.86 12.44
C PHE A 76 -25.06 10.21 12.88
N ASP A 77 -24.95 10.40 14.19
CA ASP A 77 -24.19 11.52 14.78
C ASP A 77 -22.74 11.05 14.91
N CYS A 78 -21.89 11.41 13.94
CA CYS A 78 -20.51 10.94 13.84
C CYS A 78 -19.52 11.98 14.37
N GLY A 79 -20.05 12.96 15.12
CA GLY A 79 -19.30 13.94 15.86
C GLY A 79 -19.61 15.38 15.47
N ARG A 80 -18.88 16.30 16.10
CA ARG A 80 -19.03 17.74 15.94
C ARG A 80 -17.66 18.39 15.88
N ILE A 81 -17.57 19.45 15.08
CA ILE A 81 -16.38 20.29 14.95
C ILE A 81 -16.81 21.73 15.20
N ASP A 82 -16.36 22.29 16.32
CA ASP A 82 -16.48 23.71 16.60
C ASP A 82 -15.22 24.42 16.11
N VAL A 83 -15.38 25.36 15.18
CA VAL A 83 -14.30 26.16 14.60
C VAL A 83 -14.29 27.53 15.24
N SER A 84 -13.22 27.84 15.98
CA SER A 84 -13.06 29.10 16.72
C SER A 84 -12.58 30.28 15.86
N ASN A 85 -12.10 30.02 14.65
CA ASN A 85 -11.77 31.06 13.67
C ASN A 85 -11.97 30.52 12.25
N MET A 86 -13.02 30.97 11.57
CA MET A 86 -13.33 30.57 10.19
C MET A 86 -12.48 31.27 9.13
N GLY A 87 -11.68 32.28 9.49
CA GLY A 87 -10.77 32.96 8.55
C GLY A 87 -9.80 31.98 7.86
N ILE A 88 -9.53 30.82 8.47
CA ILE A 88 -8.74 29.74 7.86
C ILE A 88 -9.36 29.19 6.56
N PHE A 89 -10.67 29.38 6.35
CA PHE A 89 -11.40 28.96 5.15
C PHE A 89 -11.53 30.09 4.12
N GLY A 90 -11.03 31.29 4.43
CA GLY A 90 -10.96 32.42 3.51
C GLY A 90 -11.39 33.75 4.14
N ALA A 91 -10.93 34.84 3.53
CA ALA A 91 -11.14 36.22 4.01
C ALA A 91 -12.62 36.62 4.16
N ALA A 92 -13.54 35.93 3.49
CA ALA A 92 -14.97 36.17 3.59
C ALA A 92 -15.55 35.78 4.97
N TYR A 93 -14.83 34.98 5.76
CA TYR A 93 -15.27 34.45 7.06
C TYR A 93 -14.45 34.98 8.25
N GLU A 94 -13.69 36.07 8.05
CA GLU A 94 -12.88 36.66 9.10
C GLU A 94 -13.72 37.10 10.30
N GLY A 95 -13.23 36.77 11.50
CA GLY A 95 -13.93 37.07 12.76
C GLY A 95 -15.14 36.18 13.06
N GLU A 96 -15.46 35.21 12.20
CA GLU A 96 -16.57 34.28 12.43
C GLU A 96 -16.14 32.99 13.15
N THR A 97 -17.08 32.41 13.88
CA THR A 97 -17.01 31.04 14.42
C THR A 97 -18.17 30.22 13.87
N ARG A 98 -18.00 28.90 13.80
CA ARG A 98 -19.05 27.97 13.34
C ARG A 98 -19.00 26.66 14.13
N ALA A 99 -20.19 26.10 14.36
CA ALA A 99 -20.34 24.72 14.78
C ALA A 99 -20.76 23.88 13.57
N MET A 100 -20.07 22.77 13.33
CA MET A 100 -20.31 21.87 12.22
C MET A 100 -20.65 20.49 12.75
N ALA A 101 -21.63 19.84 12.12
CA ALA A 101 -21.93 18.44 12.38
C ALA A 101 -21.14 17.57 11.40
N ASP A 102 -20.52 16.52 11.92
CA ASP A 102 -20.01 15.44 11.10
C ASP A 102 -21.06 14.32 11.06
N THR A 103 -21.58 14.05 9.86
CA THR A 103 -22.65 13.08 9.64
C THR A 103 -22.16 11.99 8.70
N CYS A 104 -22.33 10.75 9.14
CA CYS A 104 -22.10 9.58 8.31
C CYS A 104 -23.40 8.79 8.13
N PHE A 105 -23.48 8.02 7.05
CA PHE A 105 -24.73 7.39 6.62
C PHE A 105 -24.54 5.92 6.30
N LEU A 106 -25.51 5.10 6.68
CA LEU A 106 -25.66 3.74 6.17
C LEU A 106 -26.87 3.68 5.24
N VAL A 107 -26.61 3.40 3.97
CA VAL A 107 -27.64 3.08 2.98
C VAL A 107 -27.76 1.57 2.90
N ARG A 108 -28.87 1.02 3.41
CA ARG A 108 -29.19 -0.40 3.26
C ARG A 108 -30.02 -0.61 2.03
N HIS A 109 -29.52 -1.40 1.09
CA HIS A 109 -30.17 -1.72 -0.18
C HIS A 109 -30.40 -3.23 -0.27
N PRO A 110 -31.42 -3.73 -1.01
CA PRO A 110 -31.60 -5.18 -1.19
C PRO A 110 -30.39 -5.92 -1.79
N GLN A 111 -29.46 -5.18 -2.43
CA GLN A 111 -28.22 -5.73 -3.00
C GLN A 111 -27.02 -5.66 -2.04
N GLY A 112 -27.15 -5.00 -0.89
CA GLY A 112 -26.08 -4.82 0.07
C GLY A 112 -26.14 -3.46 0.77
N ASP A 113 -25.24 -3.29 1.72
CA ASP A 113 -25.10 -2.06 2.50
C ASP A 113 -23.99 -1.18 1.90
N LEU A 114 -24.23 0.12 1.81
CA LEU A 114 -23.23 1.14 1.50
C LEU A 114 -23.05 2.03 2.72
N MET A 115 -21.83 2.08 3.24
CA MET A 115 -21.42 3.10 4.20
C MET A 115 -20.91 4.32 3.43
N TRP A 116 -21.52 5.48 3.68
CA TRP A 116 -21.06 6.76 3.19
C TRP A 116 -20.42 7.53 4.35
N ASP A 117 -19.11 7.72 4.24
CA ASP A 117 -18.23 8.25 5.29
C ASP A 117 -18.21 7.37 6.57
N ALA A 118 -17.24 7.61 7.45
CA ALA A 118 -17.14 6.96 8.76
C ALA A 118 -16.99 7.97 9.91
N GLY A 119 -17.01 9.26 9.60
CA GLY A 119 -16.94 10.36 10.56
C GLY A 119 -15.63 10.40 11.35
N LEU A 120 -15.69 10.96 12.56
CA LEU A 120 -14.53 11.16 13.43
C LEU A 120 -14.13 9.88 14.18
N PRO A 121 -12.85 9.74 14.58
CA PRO A 121 -12.37 8.56 15.28
C PRO A 121 -13.09 8.29 16.61
N ASP A 122 -13.56 7.06 16.81
CA ASP A 122 -14.23 6.61 18.03
C ASP A 122 -13.40 6.81 19.32
N ALA A 123 -12.06 6.83 19.21
CA ALA A 123 -11.16 7.12 20.32
C ALA A 123 -11.42 8.49 20.99
N ILE A 124 -11.93 9.47 20.24
CA ILE A 124 -12.27 10.80 20.75
C ILE A 124 -13.44 10.74 21.74
N ALA A 125 -14.31 9.73 21.65
CA ALA A 125 -15.41 9.55 22.60
C ALA A 125 -14.92 9.28 24.04
N GLY A 126 -13.65 8.89 24.21
CA GLY A 126 -13.00 8.77 25.52
C GLY A 126 -12.64 10.11 26.17
N ALA A 127 -12.75 11.24 25.46
CA ALA A 127 -12.49 12.59 25.96
C ALA A 127 -13.82 13.37 26.09
N PRO A 128 -14.38 13.51 27.31
CA PRO A 128 -15.70 14.12 27.51
C PRO A 128 -15.82 15.56 27.00
N ASP A 129 -14.74 16.33 27.08
CA ASP A 129 -14.69 17.72 26.62
C ASP A 129 -14.24 17.87 25.15
N GLY A 130 -14.01 16.76 24.46
CA GLY A 130 -13.45 16.71 23.11
C GLY A 130 -11.93 16.93 23.08
N VAL A 131 -11.39 17.01 21.87
CA VAL A 131 -9.97 17.26 21.58
C VAL A 131 -9.85 18.58 20.83
N VAL A 132 -8.88 19.41 21.20
CA VAL A 132 -8.61 20.70 20.54
C VAL A 132 -7.33 20.58 19.72
N ASP A 133 -7.42 20.93 18.44
CA ASP A 133 -6.28 21.07 17.53
C ASP A 133 -6.39 22.39 16.75
N GLY A 134 -5.50 23.33 17.08
CA GLY A 134 -5.53 24.68 16.52
C GLY A 134 -6.88 25.37 16.75
N VAL A 135 -7.58 25.67 15.67
CA VAL A 135 -8.89 26.34 15.71
C VAL A 135 -10.07 25.37 15.83
N PHE A 136 -9.81 24.06 15.77
CA PHE A 136 -10.84 23.02 15.78
C PHE A 136 -10.98 22.41 17.17
N LYS A 137 -12.20 22.40 17.69
CA LYS A 137 -12.59 21.56 18.83
C LYS A 137 -13.48 20.44 18.32
N ILE A 138 -13.02 19.21 18.49
CA ILE A 138 -13.64 18.00 17.95
C ILE A 138 -14.27 17.21 19.09
N THR A 139 -15.54 16.84 18.96
CA THR A 139 -16.26 16.07 19.98
C THR A 139 -17.00 14.89 19.34
N VAL A 140 -16.88 13.69 19.91
CA VAL A 140 -17.60 12.49 19.49
C VAL A 140 -18.46 11.99 20.66
N PRO A 141 -19.77 12.27 20.68
CA PRO A 141 -20.63 11.91 21.81
C PRO A 141 -21.00 10.43 21.85
N LYS A 142 -20.98 9.75 20.68
CA LYS A 142 -21.32 8.34 20.52
C LYS A 142 -20.39 7.75 19.47
N THR A 143 -19.85 6.58 19.75
CA THR A 143 -19.05 5.84 18.76
C THR A 143 -19.90 5.44 17.58
N LEU A 144 -19.33 5.46 16.37
CA LEU A 144 -19.97 4.90 15.18
C LEU A 144 -20.16 3.40 15.36
N GLN A 145 -19.17 2.70 15.91
CA GLN A 145 -19.31 1.27 16.22
C GLN A 145 -20.54 1.00 17.09
N GLY A 146 -20.71 1.74 18.18
CA GLY A 146 -21.86 1.58 19.08
C GLY A 146 -23.19 1.98 18.42
N GLN A 147 -23.18 2.90 17.46
CA GLN A 147 -24.37 3.23 16.65
C GLN A 147 -24.78 2.10 15.73
N LEU A 148 -23.81 1.48 15.05
CA LEU A 148 -24.00 0.36 14.13
C LEU A 148 -24.44 -0.92 14.84
N GLU A 149 -23.85 -1.22 15.99
CA GLU A 149 -24.24 -2.37 16.83
C GLU A 149 -25.70 -2.28 17.27
N ARG A 150 -26.17 -1.08 17.67
CA ARG A 150 -27.57 -0.87 18.08
C ARG A 150 -28.59 -1.17 16.97
N ILE A 151 -28.20 -1.08 15.71
CA ILE A 151 -29.08 -1.39 14.57
C ILE A 151 -28.83 -2.78 13.98
N GLY A 152 -28.02 -3.61 14.63
CA GLY A 152 -27.67 -4.95 14.16
C GLY A 152 -26.77 -4.97 12.93
N ALA A 153 -25.98 -3.91 12.71
CA ALA A 153 -25.08 -3.78 11.56
C ALA A 153 -23.60 -3.58 11.95
N PRO A 154 -23.01 -4.40 12.85
CA PRO A 154 -21.62 -4.22 13.25
C PRO A 154 -20.65 -4.28 12.05
N PRO A 155 -19.54 -3.52 12.05
CA PRO A 155 -18.50 -3.65 11.04
C PRO A 155 -18.00 -5.11 10.93
N ALA A 156 -17.61 -5.52 9.73
CA ALA A 156 -16.88 -6.78 9.58
C ALA A 156 -15.49 -6.64 10.23
N ALA A 157 -15.00 -7.72 10.83
CA ALA A 157 -13.65 -7.81 11.39
C ALA A 157 -12.60 -7.99 10.29
#